data_AF-A0AAU9DEV8-F1
#
_entry.id   AF-A0AAU9DEV8-F1
#
_cell.length_a   1.000
_cell.length_b   1.000
_cell.length_c   1.000
_cell.angle_alpha   90.00
_cell.angle_beta   90.00
_cell.angle_gamma   90.00
#
_symmetry.space_group_name_H-M   'P 1'
#
loop_
_entity.id
_entity.type
_entity.pdbx_description
1 polymer ?
#
loop_
_entity_poly.entity_id
_entity_poly.type
_entity_poly.pdbx_seq_one_letter_code
_entity_poly.pdbx_strand_id
1 'polypeptide(L)'
;MYRGSSVDFSSIPKGYDTVLDWLLADGPAALAIRRSLIKPGKPSMTKFMGNLVNEHIGLSELIPQFRSASSTLQEALKKYPNAKVTVYGHSLGSMNGQYALASLSIDQLKRINGGYLYEGPNIYSILNKDKRAIAGLLRNYNVHNYTDWWDAVSLGFGVNFKEIVGSVEYVSTKWTGSIGEQHSWGGYIFGKDGKLEIMVESLKPMYGFLSRFMKKLVVKVVNPKRLC
;
A
#
# COMPACT_ATOMS: atom_id res chain seq x y z
N MET A 1 4.41 24.06 0.71
CA MET A 1 3.64 22.91 0.18
C MET A 1 4.65 21.93 -0.41
N TYR A 2 4.82 20.77 0.20
CA TYR A 2 5.67 19.72 -0.35
C TYR A 2 4.93 19.14 -1.57
N ARG A 3 5.59 19.12 -2.73
CA ARG A 3 5.06 18.43 -3.90
C ARG A 3 4.97 16.95 -3.52
N GLY A 4 3.77 16.36 -3.53
CA GLY A 4 3.64 14.88 -3.55
C GLY A 4 4.51 14.32 -4.68
N SER A 5 4.83 13.02 -4.68
CA SER A 5 5.72 12.34 -5.64
C SER A 5 5.66 12.95 -7.05
N SER A 6 6.44 14.00 -7.29
CA SER A 6 6.36 14.80 -8.50
C SER A 6 7.59 14.48 -9.30
N VAL A 7 7.65 13.23 -9.74
CA VAL A 7 8.32 12.98 -11.00
C VAL A 7 7.40 13.61 -12.04
N ASP A 8 7.94 14.53 -12.84
CA ASP A 8 7.18 15.20 -13.89
C ASP A 8 6.95 14.22 -15.04
N PHE A 9 5.74 13.65 -15.07
CA PHE A 9 5.34 12.68 -16.08
C PHE A 9 4.55 13.31 -17.25
N SER A 10 4.49 14.64 -17.32
CA SER A 10 3.74 15.35 -18.37
C SER A 10 4.19 15.03 -19.80
N SER A 11 5.41 14.48 -19.95
CA SER A 11 6.02 14.08 -21.21
C SER A 11 5.91 12.58 -21.54
N ILE A 12 5.31 11.77 -20.67
CA ILE A 12 5.27 10.31 -20.80
C ILE A 12 3.87 9.83 -21.21
N PRO A 13 3.73 8.92 -22.20
CA PRO A 13 2.44 8.36 -22.57
C PRO A 13 1.70 7.75 -21.37
N LYS A 14 0.42 8.08 -21.20
CA LYS A 14 -0.44 7.53 -20.13
C LYS A 14 -0.36 5.99 -20.14
N GLY A 15 0.04 5.40 -19.02
CA GLY A 15 0.32 3.97 -18.85
C GLY A 15 1.79 3.66 -18.52
N TYR A 16 2.74 4.44 -19.05
CA TYR A 16 4.16 4.35 -18.66
C TYR A 16 4.48 5.12 -17.38
N ASP A 17 3.74 6.20 -17.12
CA ASP A 17 3.75 6.98 -15.87
C ASP A 17 3.52 6.07 -14.65
N THR A 18 2.46 5.26 -14.66
CA THR A 18 2.13 4.39 -13.52
C THR A 18 3.12 3.24 -13.32
N VAL A 19 3.74 2.73 -14.39
CA VAL A 19 4.84 1.75 -14.30
C VAL A 19 6.08 2.40 -13.66
N LEU A 20 6.33 3.68 -13.93
CA LEU A 20 7.44 4.43 -13.37
C LEU A 20 7.18 4.88 -11.92
N ASP A 21 5.97 5.31 -11.56
CA ASP A 21 5.57 5.55 -10.16
C ASP A 21 5.71 4.25 -9.33
N TRP A 22 5.26 3.13 -9.90
CA TRP A 22 5.44 1.80 -9.32
C TRP A 22 6.93 1.42 -9.15
N LEU A 23 7.77 1.64 -10.17
CA LEU A 23 9.20 1.30 -10.15
C LEU A 23 10.02 2.21 -9.23
N LEU A 24 9.71 3.50 -9.20
CA LEU A 24 10.56 4.53 -8.60
C LEU A 24 10.09 4.97 -7.22
N ALA A 25 8.80 4.85 -6.92
CA ALA A 25 8.23 5.24 -5.63
C ALA A 25 7.71 4.06 -4.82
N ASP A 26 6.78 3.28 -5.38
CA ASP A 26 6.01 2.31 -4.59
C ASP A 26 6.77 1.03 -4.29
N GLY A 27 7.46 0.48 -5.28
CA GLY A 27 8.34 -0.67 -5.11
C GLY A 27 9.43 -0.42 -4.06
N PRO A 28 10.21 0.69 -4.16
CA PRO A 28 11.18 1.08 -3.14
C PRO A 28 10.55 1.30 -1.76
N ALA A 29 9.40 1.97 -1.67
CA ALA A 29 8.71 2.21 -0.40
C ALA A 29 8.23 0.92 0.28
N ALA A 30 7.61 0.02 -0.50
CA ALA A 30 7.19 -1.31 -0.05
C ALA A 30 8.40 -2.13 0.44
N LEU A 31 9.53 -2.05 -0.28
CA LEU A 31 10.76 -2.72 0.10
C LEU A 31 11.38 -2.12 1.36
N ALA A 32 11.36 -0.80 1.54
CA ALA A 32 11.86 -0.11 2.73
C ALA A 32 11.08 -0.54 3.98
N ILE A 33 9.74 -0.55 3.91
CA ILE A 33 8.87 -1.08 4.97
C ILE A 33 9.20 -2.54 5.25
N ARG A 34 9.35 -3.35 4.20
CA ARG A 34 9.64 -4.78 4.36
C ARG A 34 11.04 -5.05 4.92
N ARG A 35 12.04 -4.23 4.63
CA ARG A 35 13.38 -4.32 5.24
C ARG A 35 13.32 -4.02 6.74
N SER A 36 12.49 -3.07 7.18
CA SER A 36 12.29 -2.78 8.61
C SER A 36 11.71 -3.95 9.42
N LEU A 37 11.04 -4.89 8.74
CA LEU A 37 10.48 -6.12 9.33
C LEU A 37 11.51 -7.24 9.50
N ILE A 38 12.68 -7.17 8.86
CA ILE A 38 13.71 -8.20 8.91
C ILE A 38 14.69 -7.88 10.04
N LYS A 39 14.76 -8.73 11.08
CA LYS A 39 15.74 -8.60 12.17
C LYS A 39 17.17 -8.60 11.61
N PRO A 40 18.08 -7.72 12.09
CA PRO A 40 19.49 -7.74 11.67
C PRO A 40 20.10 -9.11 12.01
N GLY A 41 20.72 -9.78 11.02
CA GLY A 41 21.45 -11.04 11.25
C GLY A 41 21.04 -12.28 10.43
N LYS A 42 20.10 -12.20 9.47
CA LYS A 42 19.87 -13.28 8.48
C LYS A 42 20.31 -12.83 7.07
N PRO A 43 21.59 -13.03 6.69
CA PRO A 43 22.11 -12.59 5.41
C PRO A 43 21.96 -13.69 4.36
N SER A 44 21.16 -13.44 3.32
CA SER A 44 21.19 -14.22 2.06
C SER A 44 20.36 -13.53 0.97
N MET A 45 19.21 -12.94 1.35
CA MET A 45 18.30 -12.26 0.42
C MET A 45 18.40 -10.73 0.46
N THR A 46 18.84 -10.15 1.58
CA THR A 46 18.98 -8.70 1.80
C THR A 46 20.11 -8.09 0.97
N LYS A 47 21.25 -8.78 0.85
CA LYS A 47 22.36 -8.37 -0.02
C LYS A 47 21.99 -8.49 -1.51
N PHE A 48 21.16 -9.48 -1.83
CA PHE A 48 20.70 -9.75 -3.19
C PHE A 48 19.67 -8.71 -3.67
N MET A 49 18.65 -8.41 -2.86
CA MET A 49 17.68 -7.33 -3.13
C MET A 49 18.26 -5.94 -2.86
N GLY A 50 19.39 -5.82 -2.17
CA GLY A 50 20.17 -4.58 -2.01
C GLY A 50 20.83 -4.15 -3.31
N ASN A 51 21.27 -5.11 -4.13
CA ASN A 51 21.96 -4.84 -5.39
C ASN A 51 21.01 -4.68 -6.60
N LEU A 52 19.71 -4.97 -6.44
CA LEU A 52 18.69 -4.92 -7.50
C LEU A 52 17.95 -3.57 -7.57
N VAL A 53 18.07 -2.74 -6.54
CA VAL A 53 17.47 -1.41 -6.47
C VAL A 53 18.59 -0.46 -6.08
N ASN A 54 19.15 0.21 -7.08
CA ASN A 54 20.08 1.32 -6.88
C ASN A 54 19.35 2.44 -6.13
N GLU A 55 19.44 2.45 -4.79
CA GLU A 55 18.99 3.51 -3.86
C GLU A 55 17.64 4.17 -4.21
N HIS A 56 17.32 5.33 -3.62
CA HIS A 56 16.25 6.26 -3.98
C HIS A 56 15.00 6.40 -3.12
N ILE A 57 14.49 5.42 -2.36
CA ILE A 57 13.56 5.75 -1.25
C ILE A 57 13.81 4.94 0.03
N GLY A 58 14.46 5.57 1.01
CA GLY A 58 14.59 5.09 2.39
C GLY A 58 13.35 5.43 3.24
N LEU A 59 13.16 4.72 4.36
CA LEU A 59 12.10 5.05 5.32
C LEU A 59 12.21 6.50 5.82
N SER A 60 13.44 7.03 5.91
CA SER A 60 13.73 8.44 6.23
C SER A 60 13.09 9.44 5.28
N GLU A 61 12.92 9.09 4.00
CA GLU A 61 12.35 9.97 2.97
C GLU A 61 10.82 9.89 2.93
N LEU A 62 10.23 8.75 3.32
CA LEU A 62 8.77 8.56 3.40
C LEU A 62 8.13 9.25 4.61
N ILE A 63 8.82 9.22 5.75
CA ILE A 63 8.26 9.71 7.02
C ILE A 63 7.86 11.20 6.96
N PRO A 64 8.62 12.12 6.33
CA PRO A 64 8.17 13.50 6.12
C PRO A 64 6.85 13.59 5.34
N GLN A 65 6.68 12.80 4.28
CA GLN A 65 5.45 12.79 3.48
C GLN A 65 4.25 12.33 4.32
N PHE A 66 4.42 11.24 5.08
CA PHE A 66 3.40 10.72 5.99
C PHE A 66 3.00 11.73 7.06
N ARG A 67 3.97 12.42 7.66
CA ARG A 67 3.72 13.50 8.63
C ARG A 67 2.99 14.66 8.00
N SER A 68 3.34 15.04 6.78
CA SER A 68 2.66 16.11 6.04
C SER A 68 1.21 15.76 5.74
N ALA A 69 0.93 14.54 5.29
CA ALA A 69 -0.44 14.05 5.08
C ALA A 69 -1.25 14.05 6.37
N SER A 70 -0.65 13.60 7.48
CA SER A 70 -1.25 13.62 8.81
C SER A 70 -1.59 15.03 9.29
N SER A 71 -0.65 15.99 9.16
CA SER A 71 -0.89 17.40 9.51
C SER A 71 -2.04 17.97 8.68
N THR A 72 -2.04 17.72 7.37
CA THR A 72 -3.07 18.21 6.44
C THR A 72 -4.46 17.75 6.85
N LEU A 73 -4.62 16.45 7.17
CA LEU A 73 -5.91 15.92 7.61
C LEU A 73 -6.36 16.53 8.95
N GLN A 74 -5.44 16.65 9.92
CA GLN A 74 -5.74 17.24 11.22
C GLN A 74 -6.11 18.73 11.12
N GLU A 75 -5.41 19.47 10.26
CA GLU A 75 -5.70 20.89 9.99
C GLU A 75 -7.05 21.06 9.29
N ALA A 76 -7.39 20.21 8.32
CA ALA A 76 -8.70 20.23 7.68
C ALA A 76 -9.81 19.97 8.70
N LEU A 77 -9.62 18.97 9.56
CA LEU A 77 -10.52 18.63 10.65
C LEU A 77 -10.64 19.75 11.70
N LYS A 78 -9.60 20.54 11.93
CA LYS A 78 -9.64 21.71 12.81
C LYS A 78 -10.38 22.87 12.16
N LYS A 79 -10.08 23.14 10.88
CA LYS A 79 -10.65 24.24 10.10
C LYS A 79 -12.14 24.06 9.85
N TYR A 80 -12.59 22.81 9.66
CA TYR A 80 -13.99 22.48 9.40
C TYR A 80 -14.56 21.59 10.52
N PRO A 81 -14.93 22.17 11.67
CA PRO A 81 -15.29 21.40 12.87
C PRO A 81 -16.50 20.46 12.68
N ASN A 82 -17.43 20.82 11.80
CA ASN A 82 -18.67 20.08 11.55
C ASN A 82 -18.61 19.17 10.31
N ALA A 83 -17.48 19.16 9.58
CA ALA A 83 -17.36 18.33 8.38
C ALA A 83 -17.14 16.86 8.75
N LYS A 84 -17.74 15.96 7.98
CA LYS A 84 -17.30 14.57 7.87
C LYS A 84 -16.27 14.46 6.76
N VAL A 85 -15.22 13.67 6.99
CA VAL A 85 -14.11 13.51 6.04
C VAL A 85 -14.02 12.05 5.60
N THR A 86 -13.85 11.85 4.30
CA THR A 86 -13.48 10.57 3.70
C THR A 86 -12.06 10.69 3.19
N VAL A 87 -11.22 9.68 3.47
CA VAL A 87 -9.84 9.64 2.96
C VAL A 87 -9.79 8.64 1.81
N TYR A 88 -9.24 9.07 0.69
CA TYR A 88 -8.99 8.21 -0.48
C TYR A 88 -7.50 8.26 -0.81
N GLY A 89 -6.93 7.12 -1.19
CA GLY A 89 -5.55 7.06 -1.62
C GLY A 89 -5.29 5.85 -2.48
N HIS A 90 -4.49 6.02 -3.52
CA HIS A 90 -3.96 4.94 -4.36
C HIS A 90 -2.45 4.90 -4.20
N SER A 91 -1.88 3.70 -4.23
CA SER A 91 -0.45 3.48 -4.20
C SER A 91 0.27 4.15 -3.01
N LEU A 92 1.32 4.96 -3.21
CA LEU A 92 1.92 5.78 -2.13
C LEU A 92 0.90 6.66 -1.40
N GLY A 93 -0.12 7.15 -2.10
CA GLY A 93 -1.24 7.87 -1.51
C GLY A 93 -2.03 7.05 -0.50
N SER A 94 -2.14 5.72 -0.70
CA SER A 94 -2.74 4.81 0.28
C SER A 94 -1.89 4.76 1.56
N MET A 95 -0.56 4.70 1.47
CA MET A 95 0.33 4.75 2.64
C MET A 95 0.20 6.07 3.41
N ASN A 96 0.11 7.20 2.70
CA ASN A 96 -0.18 8.51 3.29
C ASN A 96 -1.52 8.50 4.05
N GLY A 97 -2.58 7.95 3.43
CA GLY A 97 -3.89 7.80 4.04
C GLY A 97 -3.87 6.94 5.30
N GLN A 98 -3.22 5.77 5.24
CA GLN A 98 -3.03 4.89 6.39
C GLN A 98 -2.36 5.63 7.55
N TYR A 99 -1.26 6.36 7.29
CA TYR A 99 -0.53 7.07 8.35
C TYR A 99 -1.32 8.23 8.91
N ALA A 100 -1.99 9.01 8.06
CA ALA A 100 -2.80 10.14 8.47
C ALA A 100 -3.96 9.70 9.36
N LEU A 101 -4.70 8.66 8.95
CA LEU A 101 -5.81 8.09 9.73
C LEU A 101 -5.33 7.50 11.04
N ALA A 102 -4.22 6.75 11.04
CA ALA A 102 -3.64 6.17 12.25
C ALA A 102 -3.08 7.21 13.24
N SER A 103 -2.91 8.46 12.81
CA SER A 103 -2.41 9.56 13.64
C SER A 103 -3.51 10.37 14.34
N LEU A 104 -4.78 10.11 14.05
CA LEU A 104 -5.89 10.88 14.61
C LEU A 104 -6.19 10.51 16.07
N SER A 105 -6.73 11.46 16.82
CA SER A 105 -7.34 11.20 18.13
C SER A 105 -8.71 10.50 17.99
N ILE A 106 -9.18 9.86 19.06
CA ILE A 106 -10.50 9.20 19.07
C ILE A 106 -11.63 10.18 18.72
N ASP A 107 -11.57 11.42 19.20
CA ASP A 107 -12.60 12.43 18.88
C ASP A 107 -12.53 12.88 17.42
N GLN A 108 -11.34 12.94 16.84
CA GLN A 108 -11.18 13.21 15.41
C GLN A 108 -11.72 12.04 14.57
N LEU A 109 -11.51 10.78 14.98
CA LEU A 109 -12.01 9.60 14.27
C LEU A 109 -13.54 9.55 14.13
N LYS A 110 -14.28 10.07 15.12
CA LYS A 110 -15.76 10.17 15.06
C LYS A 110 -16.27 10.97 13.85
N ARG A 111 -15.41 11.78 13.24
CA ARG A 111 -15.71 12.59 12.05
C ARG A 111 -15.19 11.99 10.75
N ILE A 112 -14.57 10.81 10.81
CA ILE A 112 -14.17 10.06 9.62
C ILE A 112 -15.36 9.21 9.18
N ASN A 113 -15.79 9.43 7.94
CA ASN A 113 -16.87 8.65 7.33
C ASN A 113 -16.37 7.31 6.78
N GLY A 114 -15.11 7.30 6.32
CA GLY A 114 -14.44 6.11 5.81
C GLY A 114 -13.04 6.42 5.27
N GLY A 115 -12.31 5.35 4.99
CA GLY A 115 -11.02 5.37 4.30
C GLY A 115 -11.02 4.32 3.20
N TYR A 116 -10.71 4.71 1.96
CA TYR A 116 -10.70 3.81 0.81
C TYR A 116 -9.33 3.88 0.16
N LEU A 117 -8.52 2.86 0.45
CA LEU A 117 -7.08 2.87 0.22
C LEU A 117 -6.74 1.73 -0.73
N TYR A 118 -6.21 2.02 -1.90
CA TYR A 118 -6.07 1.05 -3.00
C TYR A 118 -4.61 0.80 -3.34
N GLU A 119 -4.25 -0.46 -3.57
CA GLU A 119 -2.94 -0.89 -4.08
C GLU A 119 -1.72 -0.30 -3.34
N GLY A 120 -1.89 0.02 -2.05
CA GLY A 120 -0.84 0.58 -1.23
C GLY A 120 -0.25 -0.47 -0.28
N PRO A 121 1.06 -0.47 -0.02
CA PRO A 121 1.68 -1.31 1.00
C PRO A 121 1.10 -1.11 2.41
N ASN A 122 1.07 -2.17 3.21
CA ASN A 122 0.71 -2.11 4.63
C ASN A 122 1.80 -1.42 5.46
N ILE A 123 1.49 -0.30 6.10
CA ILE A 123 2.45 0.46 6.92
C ILE A 123 2.47 0.09 8.41
N TYR A 124 1.66 -0.87 8.86
CA TYR A 124 1.46 -1.13 10.31
C TYR A 124 2.77 -1.30 11.09
N SER A 125 3.76 -1.95 10.48
CA SER A 125 5.06 -2.23 11.10
C SER A 125 5.88 -0.99 11.44
N ILE A 126 5.73 0.10 10.68
CA ILE A 126 6.46 1.35 10.90
C ILE A 126 5.74 2.30 11.86
N LEU A 127 4.51 1.97 12.28
CA LEU A 127 3.76 2.73 13.27
C LEU A 127 4.31 2.51 14.69
N ASN A 128 4.27 3.56 15.51
CA ASN A 128 4.55 3.44 16.95
C ASN A 128 3.34 2.83 17.70
N LYS A 129 3.51 2.53 19.00
CA LYS A 129 2.50 1.85 19.82
C LYS A 129 1.13 2.55 19.79
N ASP A 130 1.10 3.87 19.93
CA ASP A 130 -0.14 4.64 19.98
C ASP A 130 -0.87 4.60 18.63
N LYS A 131 -0.14 4.81 17.53
CA LYS A 131 -0.70 4.73 16.18
C LYS A 131 -1.17 3.32 15.83
N ARG A 132 -0.52 2.26 16.34
CA ARG A 132 -0.99 0.88 16.17
C ARG A 132 -2.29 0.61 16.91
N ALA A 133 -2.47 1.20 18.10
CA ALA A 133 -3.74 1.12 18.82
C ALA A 133 -4.88 1.75 18.00
N ILE A 134 -4.63 2.94 17.43
CA ILE A 134 -5.58 3.59 16.52
C ILE A 134 -5.81 2.77 15.25
N ALA A 135 -4.75 2.28 14.61
CA ALA A 135 -4.81 1.46 13.39
C ALA A 135 -5.76 0.26 13.53
N GLY A 136 -5.74 -0.41 14.69
CA GLY A 136 -6.68 -1.47 14.99
C GLY A 136 -8.13 -0.99 15.07
N LEU A 137 -8.39 0.18 15.66
CA LEU A 137 -9.74 0.73 15.79
C LEU A 137 -10.35 1.15 14.45
N LEU A 138 -9.54 1.52 13.46
CA LEU A 138 -10.00 2.02 12.16
C LEU A 138 -10.93 1.06 11.39
N ARG A 139 -10.89 -0.25 11.69
CA ARG A 139 -11.85 -1.23 11.16
C ARG A 139 -13.31 -0.91 11.53
N ASN A 140 -13.52 -0.21 12.65
CA ASN A 140 -14.84 0.25 13.10
C ASN A 140 -15.24 1.60 12.49
N TYR A 141 -14.38 2.20 11.66
CA TYR A 141 -14.58 3.51 11.02
C TYR A 141 -14.57 3.40 9.48
N ASN A 142 -14.97 2.26 8.93
CA ASN A 142 -15.04 2.01 7.48
C ASN A 142 -13.73 2.33 6.73
N VAL A 143 -12.58 1.97 7.31
CA VAL A 143 -11.28 2.10 6.65
C VAL A 143 -10.89 0.76 6.03
N HIS A 144 -10.82 0.71 4.71
CA HIS A 144 -10.55 -0.48 3.91
C HIS A 144 -9.31 -0.27 3.04
N ASN A 145 -8.44 -1.29 3.04
CA ASN A 145 -7.34 -1.42 2.09
C ASN A 145 -7.75 -2.44 1.02
N TYR A 146 -7.94 -1.98 -0.22
CA TYR A 146 -8.25 -2.81 -1.37
C TYR A 146 -6.95 -3.23 -2.04
N THR A 147 -6.75 -4.53 -2.15
CA THR A 147 -5.51 -5.11 -2.66
C THR A 147 -5.78 -6.12 -3.76
N ASP A 148 -5.11 -5.93 -4.88
CA ASP A 148 -5.04 -6.88 -5.98
C ASP A 148 -3.91 -7.89 -5.73
N TRP A 149 -4.21 -9.17 -5.94
CA TRP A 149 -3.24 -10.23 -5.70
C TRP A 149 -2.21 -10.41 -6.81
N TRP A 150 -2.51 -9.92 -8.01
CA TRP A 150 -1.56 -9.81 -9.11
C TRP A 150 -0.69 -8.56 -9.00
N ASP A 151 -1.06 -7.58 -8.15
CA ASP A 151 -0.20 -6.45 -7.84
C ASP A 151 0.86 -6.81 -6.81
N ALA A 152 2.12 -6.70 -7.23
CA ALA A 152 3.28 -6.98 -6.38
C ALA A 152 3.51 -5.91 -5.28
N VAL A 153 2.94 -4.71 -5.37
CA VAL A 153 3.04 -3.66 -4.34
C VAL A 153 2.14 -3.95 -3.14
N SER A 154 0.97 -4.53 -3.41
CA SER A 154 0.04 -5.06 -2.41
C SER A 154 0.60 -6.25 -1.59
N LEU A 155 1.81 -6.75 -1.92
CA LEU A 155 2.53 -7.80 -1.17
C LEU A 155 3.04 -7.32 0.20
N GLY A 156 2.11 -7.14 1.13
CA GLY A 156 2.35 -6.84 2.56
C GLY A 156 1.23 -7.31 3.49
N PHE A 157 0.04 -7.62 2.96
CA PHE A 157 -1.15 -7.98 3.73
C PHE A 157 -1.30 -9.48 4.06
N GLY A 158 -0.21 -10.26 4.01
CA GLY A 158 -0.30 -11.71 3.78
C GLY A 158 0.06 -12.68 4.91
N VAL A 159 0.14 -12.28 6.18
CA VAL A 159 0.49 -13.28 7.24
C VAL A 159 -0.16 -13.05 8.61
N ASN A 160 -0.56 -11.83 8.97
CA ASN A 160 -1.18 -11.53 10.25
C ASN A 160 -2.25 -10.44 10.10
N PHE A 161 -3.52 -10.84 10.06
CA PHE A 161 -4.66 -9.92 9.92
C PHE A 161 -4.84 -8.95 11.10
N LYS A 162 -4.10 -9.14 12.20
CA LYS A 162 -4.10 -8.22 13.36
C LYS A 162 -3.12 -7.05 13.19
N GLU A 163 -2.25 -7.09 12.19
CA GLU A 163 -1.22 -6.08 11.95
C GLU A 163 -1.54 -5.27 10.70
N ILE A 164 -2.75 -4.70 10.65
CA ILE A 164 -3.30 -3.96 9.51
C ILE A 164 -3.84 -2.60 10.00
N VAL A 165 -3.76 -1.57 9.15
CA VAL A 165 -4.39 -0.27 9.38
C VAL A 165 -5.82 -0.30 8.84
N GLY A 166 -6.80 -0.56 9.72
CA GLY A 166 -8.20 -0.76 9.31
C GLY A 166 -8.49 -2.21 8.92
N SER A 167 -9.22 -2.40 7.82
CA SER A 167 -9.58 -3.68 7.22
C SER A 167 -8.83 -3.91 5.89
N VAL A 168 -8.77 -5.15 5.42
CA VAL A 168 -8.26 -5.49 4.08
C VAL A 168 -9.33 -6.19 3.27
N GLU A 169 -9.51 -5.76 2.03
CA GLU A 169 -10.42 -6.30 1.04
C GLU A 169 -9.60 -6.79 -0.15
N TYR A 170 -9.65 -8.09 -0.44
CA TYR A 170 -9.00 -8.63 -1.63
C TYR A 170 -9.93 -8.50 -2.81
N VAL A 171 -9.53 -7.78 -3.85
CA VAL A 171 -10.40 -7.54 -5.00
C VAL A 171 -10.45 -8.75 -5.92
N SER A 172 -11.61 -8.99 -6.53
CA SER A 172 -11.72 -9.88 -7.67
C SER A 172 -11.03 -9.23 -8.86
N THR A 173 -10.15 -9.98 -9.52
CA THR A 173 -9.25 -9.42 -10.53
C THR A 173 -8.89 -10.44 -11.60
N LYS A 174 -8.67 -9.95 -12.81
CA LYS A 174 -8.07 -10.68 -13.94
C LYS A 174 -6.64 -10.18 -14.17
N TRP A 175 -5.78 -11.08 -14.62
CA TRP A 175 -4.45 -10.69 -15.05
C TRP A 175 -4.52 -9.83 -16.31
N THR A 176 -3.92 -8.65 -16.29
CA THR A 176 -3.92 -7.69 -17.42
C THR A 176 -2.84 -7.99 -18.46
N GLY A 177 -1.80 -8.76 -18.10
CA GLY A 177 -0.60 -8.89 -18.93
C GLY A 177 0.48 -7.84 -18.63
N SER A 178 0.16 -6.81 -17.83
CA SER A 178 1.04 -5.68 -17.53
C SER A 178 0.98 -5.30 -16.05
N ILE A 179 2.13 -5.28 -15.38
CA ILE A 179 2.21 -4.93 -13.95
C ILE A 179 1.70 -3.50 -13.69
N GLY A 180 2.00 -2.54 -14.56
CA GLY A 180 1.51 -1.17 -14.39
C GLY A 180 0.00 -1.07 -14.59
N GLU A 181 -0.55 -1.77 -15.58
CA GLU A 181 -2.01 -1.79 -15.75
C GLU A 181 -2.70 -2.50 -14.60
N GLN A 182 -2.08 -3.57 -14.06
CA GLN A 182 -2.59 -4.28 -12.89
C GLN A 182 -2.66 -3.34 -11.68
N HIS A 183 -1.60 -2.58 -11.44
CA HIS A 183 -1.51 -1.60 -10.36
C HIS A 183 -2.50 -0.42 -10.54
N SER A 184 -2.79 -0.03 -11.79
CA SER A 184 -3.77 1.00 -12.15
C SER A 184 -5.22 0.50 -12.21
N TRP A 185 -5.57 -0.52 -11.43
CA TRP A 185 -6.92 -1.12 -11.40
C TRP A 185 -7.38 -1.79 -12.70
N GLY A 186 -6.52 -1.95 -13.71
CA GLY A 186 -6.89 -2.52 -15.00
C GLY A 186 -7.40 -3.96 -14.91
N GLY A 187 -7.02 -4.69 -13.85
CA GLY A 187 -7.51 -6.02 -13.58
C GLY A 187 -8.82 -6.09 -12.79
N TYR A 188 -9.28 -4.98 -12.20
CA TYR A 188 -10.43 -4.97 -11.30
C TYR A 188 -11.70 -5.45 -12.01
N ILE A 189 -12.44 -6.32 -11.34
CA ILE A 189 -13.73 -6.82 -11.83
C ILE A 189 -14.85 -6.05 -11.13
N PHE A 190 -15.73 -5.48 -11.95
CA PHE A 190 -16.92 -4.78 -11.47
C PHE A 190 -18.17 -5.59 -11.79
N GLY A 191 -19.06 -5.70 -10.83
CA GLY A 191 -20.36 -6.33 -10.99
C GLY A 191 -21.27 -5.53 -11.91
N LYS A 192 -22.42 -6.12 -12.27
CA LYS A 192 -23.42 -5.47 -13.14
C LYS A 192 -24.01 -4.18 -12.53
N ASP A 193 -23.94 -4.02 -11.21
CA ASP A 193 -24.37 -2.83 -10.48
C ASP A 193 -23.26 -1.76 -10.37
N GLY A 194 -22.12 -1.98 -11.02
CA GLY A 194 -20.98 -1.07 -11.03
C GLY A 194 -20.11 -1.12 -9.76
N LYS A 195 -20.38 -2.04 -8.83
CA LYS A 195 -19.57 -2.19 -7.62
C LYS A 195 -18.33 -3.04 -7.89
N LEU A 196 -17.24 -2.68 -7.24
CA LEU A 196 -16.03 -3.49 -7.22
C LEU A 196 -16.33 -4.83 -6.53
N GLU A 197 -16.06 -5.92 -7.22
CA GLU A 197 -16.22 -7.25 -6.67
C GLU A 197 -15.06 -7.59 -5.73
N ILE A 198 -15.38 -8.15 -4.56
CA ILE A 198 -14.42 -8.61 -3.57
C ILE A 198 -14.32 -10.13 -3.68
N MET A 199 -13.09 -10.64 -3.66
CA MET A 199 -12.81 -12.06 -3.70
C MET A 199 -13.48 -12.77 -2.51
N VAL A 200 -14.19 -13.85 -2.81
CA VAL A 200 -14.94 -14.64 -1.83
C VAL A 200 -14.00 -15.20 -0.74
N GLU A 201 -14.45 -15.14 0.52
CA GLU A 201 -13.72 -15.55 1.73
C GLU A 201 -13.05 -16.94 1.62
N SER A 202 -13.70 -17.89 0.92
CA SER A 202 -13.22 -19.26 0.72
C SER A 202 -11.94 -19.36 -0.13
N LEU A 203 -11.60 -18.31 -0.89
CA LEU A 203 -10.42 -18.25 -1.75
C LEU A 203 -9.23 -17.53 -1.08
N LYS A 204 -9.44 -16.89 0.08
CA LYS A 204 -8.36 -16.23 0.85
C LYS A 204 -7.21 -17.18 1.26
N PRO A 205 -7.45 -18.46 1.61
CA PRO A 205 -6.35 -19.42 1.86
C PRO A 205 -5.50 -19.69 0.60
N MET A 206 -6.14 -19.69 -0.57
CA MET A 206 -5.49 -19.88 -1.87
C MET A 206 -4.60 -18.68 -2.21
N TYR A 207 -5.00 -17.45 -1.85
CA TYR A 207 -4.18 -16.24 -1.95
C TYR A 207 -2.86 -16.36 -1.17
N GLY A 208 -2.89 -16.89 0.05
CA GLY A 208 -1.67 -17.12 0.83
C GLY A 208 -0.71 -18.11 0.16
N PHE A 209 -1.22 -19.08 -0.61
CA PHE A 209 -0.41 -20.02 -1.40
C PHE A 209 0.11 -19.37 -2.71
N LEU A 210 -0.77 -18.72 -3.46
CA LEU A 210 -0.47 -18.05 -4.73
C LEU A 210 0.51 -16.88 -4.55
N SER A 211 0.38 -16.06 -3.51
CA SER A 211 1.34 -14.96 -3.27
C SER A 211 2.74 -15.49 -2.95
N ARG A 212 2.84 -16.64 -2.26
CA ARG A 212 4.13 -17.34 -2.04
C ARG A 212 4.71 -17.89 -3.34
N PHE A 213 3.87 -18.36 -4.26
CA PHE A 213 4.28 -18.84 -5.57
C PHE A 213 4.71 -17.68 -6.50
N MET A 214 3.91 -16.62 -6.62
CA MET A 214 4.22 -15.41 -7.38
C MET A 214 5.49 -14.74 -6.88
N LYS A 215 5.70 -14.70 -5.57
CA LYS A 215 6.97 -14.25 -4.98
C LYS A 215 8.17 -15.05 -5.46
N LYS A 216 8.04 -16.37 -5.66
CA LYS A 216 9.10 -17.19 -6.27
C LYS A 216 9.27 -16.88 -7.75
N LEU A 217 8.17 -16.61 -8.47
CA LEU A 217 8.18 -16.27 -9.89
C LEU A 217 8.86 -14.92 -10.16
N VAL A 218 8.49 -13.87 -9.41
CA VAL A 218 9.12 -12.54 -9.48
C VAL A 218 10.63 -12.65 -9.19
N VAL A 219 11.02 -13.40 -8.16
CA VAL A 219 12.44 -13.65 -7.87
C VAL A 219 13.16 -14.35 -9.03
N LYS A 220 12.48 -15.28 -9.73
CA LYS A 220 13.02 -16.02 -10.87
C LYS A 220 13.15 -15.16 -12.14
N VAL A 221 12.14 -14.32 -12.41
CA VAL A 221 12.12 -13.40 -13.56
C VAL A 221 13.14 -12.29 -13.40
N VAL A 222 13.28 -11.77 -12.17
CA VAL A 222 14.21 -10.67 -11.85
C VAL A 222 15.65 -11.17 -11.69
N ASN A 223 15.88 -12.48 -11.52
CA ASN A 223 17.23 -13.05 -11.50
C ASN A 223 17.36 -14.44 -12.14
N PRO A 224 17.52 -14.49 -13.47
CA PRO A 224 17.68 -15.75 -14.20
C PRO A 224 19.02 -16.45 -13.94
N LYS A 225 20.01 -15.80 -13.30
CA LYS A 225 21.37 -16.34 -13.12
C LYS A 225 21.60 -17.21 -11.87
N ARG A 226 20.57 -17.54 -11.07
CA ARG A 226 20.67 -18.49 -9.95
C ARG A 226 20.31 -19.94 -10.35
N LEU A 227 20.75 -20.37 -11.53
CA LEU A 227 20.65 -21.74 -12.01
C LEU A 227 22.01 -22.18 -12.56
N CYS A 228 22.94 -22.44 -11.63
CA CYS A 228 24.00 -23.45 -11.67
C CYS A 228 24.29 -23.83 -10.22
#